data_AF-A0A8W8LCW2-F1
#
_entry.id   AF-A0A8W8LCW2-F1
#
_cell.length_a   1.000
_cell.length_b   1.000
_cell.length_c   1.000
_cell.angle_alpha   90.00
_cell.angle_beta   90.00
_cell.angle_gamma   90.00
#
_symmetry.space_group_name_H-M   'P 1'
#
loop_
_entity.id
_entity.type
_entity.pdbx_description
1 polymer ?
#
loop_
_entity_poly.entity_id
_entity_poly.type
_entity_poly.pdbx_seq_one_letter_code
_entity_poly.pdbx_strand_id
1 'polypeptide(L)' 'EKHPREMEWDDTSLGDRLNGILLQTISCLQNRRCPHYFLPNVDLFKGKAPSSMDNAAKQVWRILRELLTNPKSLEKL' A
#
# COMPACT_ATOMS: atom_id res chain seq x y z
N GLU A 1 -12.57 0.63 6.80
CA GLU A 1 -13.29 -0.61 6.45
C GLU A 1 -12.62 -1.88 6.97
N LYS A 2 -11.37 -2.20 6.55
CA LYS A 2 -10.70 -3.46 6.97
C LYS A 2 -10.33 -3.56 8.45
N HIS A 3 -10.02 -2.44 9.08
CA HIS A 3 -9.78 -2.31 10.53
C HIS A 3 -10.74 -1.25 11.06
N PRO A 4 -11.98 -1.61 11.43
CA PRO A 4 -13.01 -0.63 11.74
C PRO A 4 -12.94 -0.07 13.16
N ARG A 5 -12.21 -0.71 14.08
CA ARG A 5 -12.20 -0.31 15.50
C ARG A 5 -11.13 0.74 15.76
N GLU A 6 -11.43 1.73 16.60
CA GLU A 6 -10.47 2.78 16.97
C GLU A 6 -9.19 2.22 17.59
N MET A 7 -9.29 1.18 18.43
CA MET A 7 -8.14 0.50 19.02
C MET A 7 -7.19 -0.11 17.98
N GLU A 8 -7.68 -0.39 16.77
CA GLU A 8 -6.81 -0.87 15.69
C GLU A 8 -6.00 0.26 15.07
N TRP A 9 -6.21 1.52 15.43
CA TRP A 9 -5.51 2.69 14.89
C TRP A 9 -4.77 3.48 15.98
N ASP A 10 -4.50 2.83 17.11
CA ASP A 10 -3.62 3.40 18.12
C ASP A 10 -2.15 3.43 17.67
N ASP A 11 -1.32 4.13 18.43
CA ASP A 11 0.11 4.30 18.11
C ASP A 11 0.85 2.96 18.06
N THR A 12 0.39 1.96 18.84
CA THR A 12 1.01 0.62 18.84
C THR A 12 0.77 -0.12 17.53
N SER A 13 -0.31 0.21 16.83
CA SER A 13 -0.71 -0.40 15.57
C SER A 13 -0.07 0.25 14.34
N LEU A 14 0.63 1.38 14.48
CA LEU A 14 1.13 2.19 13.35
C LEU A 14 1.92 1.36 12.33
N GLY A 15 2.86 0.54 12.81
CA GLY A 15 3.69 -0.31 11.94
C GLY A 15 2.86 -1.30 11.14
N ASP A 16 1.92 -1.99 11.79
CA ASP A 16 1.04 -2.96 11.13
C ASP A 16 0.12 -2.29 10.10
N ARG A 17 -0.38 -1.08 10.39
CA ARG A 17 -1.24 -0.33 9.45
C ARG A 17 -0.47 0.14 8.24
N LEU A 18 0.74 0.68 8.44
CA LEU A 18 1.60 1.07 7.32
C LEU A 18 1.93 -0.14 6.43
N ASN A 19 2.32 -1.26 7.03
CA ASN A 19 2.59 -2.50 6.31
C ASN A 19 1.38 -2.99 5.51
N GLY A 20 0.19 -2.98 6.12
CA GLY A 20 -1.06 -3.36 5.47
C GLY A 20 -1.41 -2.47 4.27
N ILE A 21 -1.21 -1.15 4.38
CA ILE A 21 -1.45 -0.19 3.29
C ILE A 21 -0.48 -0.42 2.13
N LEU A 22 0.81 -0.64 2.42
CA LEU A 22 1.81 -0.92 1.39
C LEU A 22 1.54 -2.26 0.68
N LEU A 23 1.18 -3.31 1.43
CA LEU A 23 0.75 -4.58 0.86
C LEU A 23 -0.50 -4.42 -0.02
N GLN A 24 -1.50 -3.68 0.44
CA GLN A 24 -2.70 -3.40 -0.35
C GLN A 24 -2.37 -2.62 -1.63
N THR A 25 -1.43 -1.68 -1.55
CA THR A 25 -0.97 -0.89 -2.71
C THR A 25 -0.31 -1.79 -3.75
N ILE A 26 0.57 -2.71 -3.32
CA ILE A 26 1.20 -3.71 -4.19
C ILE A 26 0.12 -4.58 -4.85
N SER A 27 -0.86 -5.04 -4.07
CA SER A 27 -1.99 -5.83 -4.60
C SER A 27 -2.78 -5.06 -5.66
N CYS A 28 -3.11 -3.79 -5.43
CA CYS A 28 -3.78 -2.96 -6.42
C CYS A 28 -2.96 -2.82 -7.71
N LEU A 29 -1.64 -2.58 -7.58
CA LEU A 29 -0.74 -2.43 -8.73
C LEU A 29 -0.63 -3.72 -9.54
N GLN A 30 -0.44 -4.86 -8.88
CA GLN A 30 -0.37 -6.18 -9.52
C GLN A 30 -1.68 -6.57 -10.21
N ASN A 31 -2.82 -6.22 -9.60
CA ASN A 31 -4.15 -6.42 -10.19
C ASN A 31 -4.53 -5.36 -11.22
N ARG A 32 -3.68 -4.33 -11.43
CA ARG A 32 -3.89 -3.21 -12.36
C ARG A 32 -5.24 -2.51 -12.15
N ARG A 33 -5.68 -2.44 -10.89
CA ARG A 33 -6.98 -1.88 -10.51
C ARG A 33 -6.89 -1.26 -9.13
N CYS A 34 -7.33 -0.01 -9.01
CA CYS A 34 -7.46 0.68 -7.74
C CYS A 34 -8.76 1.49 -7.74
N PRO A 35 -9.87 0.97 -7.21
CA PRO A 35 -11.15 1.69 -7.25
C PRO A 35 -11.10 2.95 -6.38
N HIS A 36 -11.74 4.02 -6.84
CA HIS A 36 -11.96 5.22 -6.04
C HIS A 36 -12.91 4.89 -4.87
N TYR A 37 -12.57 5.33 -3.67
CA TYR A 37 -13.27 4.95 -2.43
C TYR A 37 -14.79 5.20 -2.49
N PHE A 38 -15.22 6.42 -2.83
CA PHE A 38 -16.65 6.77 -2.91
C PHE A 38 -17.32 6.40 -4.25
N LEU A 39 -16.53 6.13 -5.29
CA LEU A 39 -17.01 5.95 -6.66
C LEU A 39 -16.44 4.63 -7.19
N PRO A 40 -16.96 3.46 -6.78
CA PRO A 40 -16.32 2.16 -7.01
C PRO A 40 -16.18 1.78 -8.49
N ASN A 41 -16.94 2.44 -9.36
CA ASN A 41 -16.87 2.28 -10.82
C ASN A 41 -15.74 3.11 -11.48
N VAL A 42 -15.09 4.01 -10.72
CA VAL A 42 -13.94 4.79 -11.17
C VAL A 42 -12.67 4.07 -10.74
N ASP A 43 -11.83 3.69 -11.71
CA ASP A 43 -10.51 3.13 -11.46
C ASP A 43 -9.44 4.23 -11.50
N LEU A 44 -8.72 4.41 -10.40
CA LEU A 44 -7.65 5.40 -10.24
C LEU A 44 -6.42 5.09 -11.10
N PHE A 45 -6.27 3.84 -11.56
CA PHE A 45 -5.18 3.46 -12.46
C PHE A 45 -5.56 3.54 -13.95
N LYS A 46 -6.78 3.99 -14.27
CA LYS A 46 -7.23 4.16 -15.65
C LYS A 46 -6.25 5.03 -16.45
N GLY A 47 -5.82 4.53 -17.61
CA GLY A 47 -4.89 5.23 -18.51
C GLY A 47 -3.41 5.11 -18.14
N LYS A 48 -3.05 4.36 -17.09
CA LYS A 48 -1.65 4.07 -16.76
C LYS A 48 -1.17 2.83 -17.51
N ALA A 49 0.09 2.87 -17.97
CA ALA A 49 0.69 1.74 -18.66
C ALA A 49 0.92 0.56 -17.69
N PRO A 50 0.65 -0.69 -18.10
CA PRO A 50 0.94 -1.87 -17.29
C PRO A 50 2.39 -1.93 -16.78
N SER A 51 3.36 -1.59 -17.63
CA SER A 51 4.78 -1.58 -17.27
C SER A 51 5.11 -0.57 -16.15
N SER A 52 4.45 0.59 -16.13
CA SER A 52 4.61 1.57 -15.06
C SER A 52 4.08 1.02 -13.72
N MET A 53 2.96 0.29 -13.75
CA MET A 53 2.40 -0.35 -12.56
C MET A 53 3.28 -1.50 -12.05
N ASP A 54 3.83 -2.32 -12.96
CA ASP A 54 4.76 -3.39 -12.60
C ASP A 54 6.04 -2.83 -11.96
N ASN A 55 6.57 -1.72 -12.49
CA ASN A 55 7.73 -1.05 -11.90
C ASN A 55 7.39 -0.46 -10.53
N ALA A 56 6.25 0.23 -10.39
CA ALA A 56 5.81 0.77 -9.11
C ALA A 56 5.64 -0.35 -8.07
N ALA A 57 5.03 -1.49 -8.43
CA ALA A 57 4.87 -2.63 -7.52
C ALA A 57 6.21 -3.14 -6.99
N LYS A 58 7.24 -3.21 -7.85
CA LYS A 58 8.60 -3.60 -7.45
C LYS A 58 9.22 -2.60 -6.47
N GLN A 59 9.04 -1.30 -6.70
CA GLN A 59 9.58 -0.27 -5.81
C GLN A 59 8.89 -0.27 -4.45
N VAL A 60 7.55 -0.37 -4.43
CA VAL A 60 6.79 -0.42 -3.18
C VAL A 60 7.14 -1.70 -2.40
N TRP A 61 7.28 -2.84 -3.08
CA TRP A 61 7.75 -4.08 -2.44
C TRP A 61 9.14 -3.94 -1.85
N ARG A 62 10.07 -3.26 -2.54
CA ARG A 62 11.42 -3.02 -2.01
C ARG A 62 11.37 -2.23 -0.70
N ILE A 63 10.59 -1.15 -0.65
CA ILE A 63 10.41 -0.31 0.54
C ILE A 63 9.77 -1.12 1.66
N LEU A 64 8.65 -1.81 1.39
CA LEU A 64 7.98 -2.63 2.39
C LEU A 64 8.90 -3.70 2.97
N ARG A 65 9.66 -4.39 2.11
CA ARG A 65 10.60 -5.42 2.58
C ARG A 65 11.66 -4.83 3.50
N GLU A 66 12.18 -3.65 3.17
CA GLU A 66 13.14 -2.94 4.02
C GLU A 66 12.55 -2.60 5.38
N LEU A 67 11.33 -2.03 5.41
CA LEU A 67 10.60 -1.70 6.64
C LEU A 67 10.34 -2.93 7.52
N LEU A 68 9.93 -4.05 6.91
CA LEU A 68 9.69 -5.31 7.62
C LEU A 68 10.96 -5.92 8.22
N THR A 69 12.10 -5.78 7.53
CA THR A 69 13.38 -6.34 7.99
C THR A 69 14.15 -5.43 8.93
N ASN A 70 13.95 -4.12 8.83
CA ASN A 70 14.61 -3.11 9.65
C ASN A 70 13.67 -1.92 9.88
N PRO A 71 12.88 -1.92 10.97
CA PRO A 71 11.96 -0.82 11.27
C PRO A 71 12.64 0.56 11.40
N LYS A 72 13.94 0.61 11.74
CA LYS A 72 14.72 1.85 11.81
C LYS A 72 15.06 2.44 10.44
N SER A 73 14.80 1.72 9.35
CA SER A 73 14.99 2.24 7.99
C SER A 73 14.12 3.46 7.69
N LEU A 74 13.00 3.64 8.41
CA LEU A 74 12.16 4.85 8.36
C LEU A 74 12.94 6.14 8.62
N GLU A 75 14.00 6.10 9.42
CA GLU A 75 14.82 7.29 9.72
C GLU A 75 15.68 7.74 8.52
N LYS A 76 15.81 6.90 7.48
CA LYS A 76 16.71 7.09 6.33
C LYS A 76 16.03 6.94 4.96
N LEU A 77 14.72 6.66 4.94
CA LEU A 77 13.88 6.60 3.74
C LEU A 77 13.44 8.01 3.32
#